data_AF-A0A925RW41-F1
#
_entry.id   AF-A0A925RW41-F1
#
_cell.length_a   1.000
_cell.length_b   1.000
_cell.length_c   1.000
_cell.angle_alpha   90.00
_cell.angle_beta   90.00
_cell.angle_gamma   90.00
#
_symmetry.space_group_name_H-M   'P 1'
#
loop_
_entity.id
_entity.type
_entity.pdbx_description
1 polymer ?
#
loop_
_entity_poly.entity_id
_entity_poly.type
_entity_poly.pdbx_seq_one_letter_code
_entity_poly.pdbx_strand_id
1 'polypeptide(L)' 'MTQQNSCPLCGGPNACVLATKGASKQTCWCQQIKISAATIERIPKAQRNVACVCERCALAQRRELPEGR' A
#
# COMPACT_ATOMS: atom_id res chain seq x y z
N MET A 1 13.26 -5.30 -16.03
CA MET A 1 12.93 -5.43 -14.60
C MET A 1 11.66 -4.63 -14.36
N THR A 2 10.53 -5.32 -14.24
CA THR A 2 9.19 -4.73 -14.32
C THR A 2 8.94 -3.84 -13.10
N GLN A 3 8.89 -2.53 -13.30
CA GLN A 3 8.57 -1.58 -12.25
C GLN A 3 7.14 -1.86 -11.77
N GLN A 4 6.96 -2.39 -10.56
CA GLN A 4 5.63 -2.68 -10.00
C GLN A 4 4.97 -1.37 -9.53
N ASN A 5 4.68 -0.51 -10.50
CA ASN A 5 4.01 0.77 -10.32
C ASN A 5 2.49 0.64 -10.15
N SER A 6 1.97 -0.59 -10.19
CA SER A 6 0.54 -0.88 -10.04
C SER A 6 0.23 -1.48 -8.67
N CYS A 7 -0.87 -1.06 -8.07
CA CYS A 7 -1.36 -1.60 -6.82
C CYS A 7 -1.94 -3.01 -7.05
N PRO A 8 -1.54 -4.03 -6.27
CA PRO A 8 -2.05 -5.40 -6.44
C PRO A 8 -3.53 -5.57 -6.05
N LEU A 9 -4.12 -4.58 -5.38
CA LEU A 9 -5.51 -4.61 -4.92
C LEU A 9 -6.49 -4.04 -5.95
N CYS A 10 -6.11 -2.96 -6.63
CA CYS A 10 -7.00 -2.23 -7.54
C CYS A 10 -6.46 -2.10 -8.97
N GLY A 11 -5.24 -2.55 -9.26
CA GLY A 11 -4.57 -2.41 -10.56
C GLY A 11 -4.13 -0.97 -10.91
N GLY A 12 -4.60 0.04 -10.18
CA GLY A 12 -4.27 1.44 -10.40
C GLY A 12 -2.85 1.83 -9.99
N PRO A 13 -2.43 3.08 -10.23
CA PRO A 13 -1.10 3.54 -9.86
C PRO A 13 -0.88 3.45 -8.35
N ASN A 14 0.24 2.84 -7.97
CA ASN A 14 0.68 2.68 -6.59
C ASN A 14 0.95 4.05 -5.93
N ALA A 15 1.53 4.98 -6.68
CA ALA A 15 2.03 6.26 -6.19
C ALA A 15 3.10 6.15 -5.07
N CYS A 16 3.60 4.94 -4.77
CA CYS A 16 4.71 4.75 -3.86
C CYS A 16 6.03 5.22 -4.51
N VAL A 17 6.66 6.20 -3.87
CA VAL A 17 7.94 6.78 -4.30
C VAL A 17 9.07 5.74 -4.28
N LEU A 18 9.03 4.80 -3.31
CA LEU A 18 9.98 3.70 -3.20
C LEU A 18 9.85 2.74 -4.40
N ALA A 19 8.62 2.41 -4.81
CA ALA A 19 8.38 1.53 -5.95
C ALA A 19 8.68 2.19 -7.31
N THR A 20 8.57 3.53 -7.40
CA THR A 20 8.68 4.26 -8.67
C THR A 20 10.10 4.67 -9.01
N LYS A 21 10.89 5.08 -8.02
CA LYS A 21 12.23 5.67 -8.25
C LYS A 21 13.36 4.98 -7.49
N GLY A 22 13.10 3.87 -6.79
CA GLY A 22 14.10 3.20 -5.95
C GLY A 22 14.69 4.14 -4.89
N ALA A 23 13.90 5.11 -4.44
CA ALA A 23 14.40 6.29 -3.76
C ALA A 23 14.79 5.99 -2.30
N SER A 24 16.04 5.57 -2.12
CA SER A 24 16.72 5.23 -0.87
C SER A 24 16.83 6.37 0.17
N LYS A 25 16.25 7.56 -0.09
CA LYS A 25 16.32 8.72 0.80
C LYS A 25 15.01 9.51 0.95
N GLN A 26 13.89 9.03 0.40
CA GLN A 26 12.61 9.76 0.48
C GLN A 26 11.59 8.97 1.29
N THR A 27 11.00 9.66 2.26
CA THR A 27 9.91 9.11 3.06
C THR A 27 8.68 8.96 2.17
N CYS A 28 8.20 7.74 1.94
CA CYS A 28 6.93 7.52 1.27
C CYS A 28 5.77 7.87 2.22
N TRP A 29 4.66 8.38 1.70
CA TRP A 29 3.43 8.64 2.46
C TRP A 29 2.98 7.42 3.29
N CYS A 30 3.26 6.20 2.80
CA CYS A 30 2.89 4.96 3.50
C CYS A 30 3.62 4.78 4.83
N GLN A 31 4.74 5.48 5.06
CA GLN A 31 5.43 5.52 6.36
C GLN A 31 4.80 6.51 7.33
N GLN A 32 4.00 7.47 6.84
CA GLN A 32 3.32 8.47 7.67
C GLN A 32 1.95 7.99 8.15
N ILE A 33 1.46 6.86 7.64
CA ILE A 33 0.18 6.27 8.04
C ILE A 33 0.37 4.85 8.56
N LYS A 34 -0.56 4.40 9.39
CA LYS A 34 -0.65 2.99 9.78
C LYS A 34 -1.58 2.27 8.82
N ILE A 35 -1.04 1.30 8.07
CA ILE A 35 -1.83 0.42 7.20
C ILE A 35 -2.41 -0.70 8.06
N SER A 36 -3.74 -0.86 8.04
CA SER A 36 -4.42 -1.91 8.80
C SER A 36 -4.04 -3.30 8.29
N ALA A 37 -3.94 -4.27 9.22
CA ALA A 37 -3.66 -5.67 8.87
C ALA A 37 -4.67 -6.23 7.87
N ALA A 38 -5.96 -5.88 8.00
CA ALA A 38 -7.00 -6.30 7.06
C ALA A 38 -6.73 -5.84 5.61
N THR A 39 -6.10 -4.67 5.39
CA THR A 39 -5.65 -4.28 4.04
C THR A 39 -4.57 -5.21 3.53
N ILE A 40 -3.60 -5.55 4.38
CA ILE A 40 -2.51 -6.46 4.03
C ILE A 40 -3.03 -7.87 3.75
N GLU A 41 -4.06 -8.31 4.47
CA GLU A 41 -4.72 -9.59 4.22
C GLU A 41 -5.43 -9.65 2.87
N ARG A 42 -5.94 -8.53 2.38
CA ARG A 42 -6.51 -8.46 1.01
C ARG A 42 -5.46 -8.61 -0.08
N ILE A 43 -4.18 -8.36 0.22
CA ILE A 43 -3.09 -8.52 -0.75
C ILE A 43 -2.86 -10.01 -0.99
N PRO A 44 -2.67 -10.47 -2.24
CA PRO A 44 -2.29 -11.84 -2.54
C PRO A 44 -1.05 -12.27 -1.74
N LYS A 45 -1.04 -13.47 -1.16
CA LYS A 45 0.06 -13.95 -0.30
C LYS A 45 1.45 -13.79 -0.93
N ALA A 46 1.56 -14.05 -2.24
CA ALA A 46 2.81 -13.91 -2.98
C ALA A 46 3.34 -12.45 -3.08
N GLN A 47 2.48 -11.46 -2.83
CA GLN A 47 2.79 -10.04 -2.94
C GLN A 47 2.74 -9.32 -1.57
N ARG A 48 2.35 -10.02 -0.50
CA ARG A 48 2.37 -9.49 0.88
C ARG A 48 3.81 -9.21 1.31
N ASN A 49 4.06 -8.05 1.89
CA ASN A 49 5.40 -7.57 2.30
C ASN A 49 6.43 -7.41 1.16
N VAL A 50 6.02 -7.58 -0.10
CA VAL A 50 6.90 -7.44 -1.28
C VAL A 50 6.41 -6.32 -2.20
N ALA A 51 5.10 -6.20 -2.40
CA ALA A 51 4.50 -5.17 -3.21
C ALA A 51 3.97 -4.00 -2.37
N CYS A 52 4.18 -2.78 -2.85
CA CYS A 52 3.58 -1.58 -2.26
C CYS A 52 2.10 -1.44 -2.69
N VAL A 53 1.25 -0.90 -1.81
CA VAL A 53 -0.16 -0.60 -2.08
C VAL A 53 -0.39 0.90 -2.23
N CYS A 54 -1.42 1.30 -2.98
CA CYS A 54 -1.76 2.72 -3.13
C CYS A 54 -2.48 3.28 -1.90
N GLU A 55 -2.42 4.61 -1.74
CA GLU A 55 -3.05 5.33 -0.63
C GLU A 55 -4.54 5.04 -0.51
N ARG A 56 -5.26 5.01 -1.64
CA ARG A 56 -6.69 4.66 -1.66
C ARG A 56 -6.97 3.30 -1.04
N CYS A 57 -6.21 2.27 -1.39
CA CYS A 57 -6.42 0.94 -0.83
C CYS A 57 -5.93 0.83 0.62
N ALA A 58 -4.85 1.55 0.97
CA ALA A 58 -4.37 1.62 2.35
C ALA A 58 -5.37 2.32 3.28
N LEU A 59 -6.02 3.38 2.80
CA LEU A 59 -7.02 4.16 3.55
C LEU A 59 -8.44 3.57 3.46
N ALA A 60 -8.75 2.74 2.47
CA ALA A 60 -10.07 2.13 2.32
C ALA A 60 -10.54 1.45 3.62
N GLN A 61 -9.66 0.67 4.25
CA GLN A 61 -9.91 -0.01 5.53
C GLN A 61 -10.02 0.93 6.75
N ARG A 62 -9.40 2.12 6.72
CA ARG A 62 -9.57 3.09 7.81
C ARG A 62 -10.99 3.61 7.90
N ARG A 63 -11.74 3.55 6.80
CA ARG A 63 -13.17 3.89 6.75
C ARG A 63 -14.07 2.74 7.25
N GLU A 64 -13.52 1.53 7.33
CA GLU A 64 -14.22 0.30 7.73
C GLU A 64 -14.00 -0.05 9.21
N LEU A 65 -13.14 0.68 9.92
CA LEU A 65 -13.00 0.52 11.36
C LEU A 65 -14.21 1.16 12.05
N PRO A 66 -15.08 0.38 12.73
CA PRO A 66 -16.04 0.97 13.63
C PRO A 66 -15.27 1.68 14.74
N GLU A 67 -15.52 2.97 14.93
CA GLU A 67 -15.12 3.68 16.14
C GLU A 67 -15.59 2.87 17.36
N GLY A 68 -14.64 2.52 18.23
CA GLY A 68 -14.80 2.20 19.64
C GLY A 68 -16.07 1.45 20.07
N ARG A 69 -15.90 0.18 20.44
CA ARG A 69 -16.60 -0.36 21.60
C ARG A 69 -15.89 0.10 22.87
#